data_AF-A0A7X6KSU5-F1
#
_entry.id   AF-A0A7X6KSU5-F1
#
_cell.length_a   1.000
_cell.length_b   1.000
_cell.length_c   1.000
_cell.angle_alpha   90.00
_cell.angle_beta   90.00
_cell.angle_gamma   90.00
#
_symmetry.space_group_name_H-M   'P 1'
#
loop_
_entity.id
_entity.type
_entity.pdbx_description
1 polymer ?
#
loop_
_entity_poly.entity_id
_entity_poly.type
_entity_poly.pdbx_seq_one_letter_code
_entity_poly.pdbx_strand_id
1 'polypeptide(L)'
;MNDLQRWTQTAIAELGIPPEVLAEATTPVLDLVRDIAHGVNRPSAPLTAFLVGLSAGAATPGATPEQTVAEVRARIERVQALIAQWEPTAD
;
A
#
# COMPACT_ATOMS: atom_id res chain seq x y z
N MET A 1 -15.46 17.21 2.06
CA MET A 1 -14.63 16.09 2.54
C MET A 1 -15.48 14.82 2.46
N ASN A 2 -15.03 13.81 1.73
CA ASN A 2 -15.77 12.54 1.59
C ASN A 2 -15.49 11.61 2.78
N ASP A 3 -16.23 10.51 2.91
CA ASP A 3 -16.09 9.58 4.03
C ASP A 3 -14.71 8.91 4.07
N LEU A 4 -14.10 8.64 2.91
CA LEU A 4 -12.74 8.11 2.83
C LEU A 4 -11.73 9.06 3.49
N GLN A 5 -11.76 10.34 3.13
CA GLN A 5 -10.88 11.36 3.69
C GLN A 5 -11.09 11.50 5.19
N ARG A 6 -12.35 11.54 5.65
CA ARG A 6 -12.67 11.65 7.09
C ARG A 6 -12.16 10.43 7.85
N TRP A 7 -12.49 9.23 7.39
CA TRP A 7 -12.10 7.99 8.04
C TRP A 7 -10.59 7.80 8.09
N THR A 8 -9.88 8.05 6.98
CA THR A 8 -8.42 7.87 6.93
C THR A 8 -7.70 8.89 7.81
N GLN A 9 -8.17 10.15 7.88
CA GLN A 9 -7.65 11.13 8.83
C GLN A 9 -7.84 10.70 10.30
N THR A 10 -9.02 10.17 10.65
CA THR A 10 -9.27 9.63 12.00
C THR A 10 -8.35 8.45 12.30
N ALA A 11 -8.19 7.52 11.36
CA ALA A 11 -7.36 6.33 11.54
C ALA A 11 -5.87 6.66 11.70
N ILE A 12 -5.31 7.57 10.90
CA ILE A 12 -3.88 7.94 11.03
C ILE A 12 -3.60 8.65 12.34
N ALA A 13 -4.54 9.46 12.85
CA ALA A 13 -4.39 10.13 14.14
C ALA A 13 -4.37 9.13 15.29
N GLU A 14 -5.26 8.13 15.26
CA GLU A 14 -5.30 7.04 16.25
C GLU A 14 -4.03 6.18 16.22
N LEU A 15 -3.49 5.93 15.02
CA LEU A 15 -2.32 5.07 14.82
C LEU A 15 -0.98 5.81 14.93
N GLY A 16 -0.98 7.13 15.16
CA GLY A 16 0.23 7.95 15.21
C GLY A 16 1.01 8.02 13.89
N ILE A 17 0.31 7.89 12.76
CA ILE A 17 0.92 7.93 11.43
C ILE A 17 0.98 9.40 10.94
N PRO A 18 2.14 9.89 10.47
CA PRO A 18 2.26 11.24 9.92
C PRO A 18 1.35 11.44 8.69
N PRO A 19 0.57 12.53 8.61
CA PRO A 19 -0.34 12.79 7.49
C PRO A 19 0.33 12.81 6.12
N GLU A 20 1.61 13.18 6.07
CA GLU A 20 2.44 13.23 4.86
C GLU A 20 2.57 11.84 4.24
N VAL A 21 2.70 10.79 5.07
CA VAL A 21 2.76 9.40 4.60
C VAL A 21 1.49 9.03 3.86
N LEU A 22 0.33 9.34 4.44
CA LEU A 22 -0.96 9.03 3.81
C LEU A 22 -1.15 9.85 2.53
N ALA A 23 -0.83 11.15 2.55
CA ALA A 23 -1.00 12.03 1.41
C ALA A 23 -0.23 11.53 0.18
N GLU A 24 1.01 11.07 0.37
CA GLU A 24 1.85 10.60 -0.72
C GLU A 24 1.63 9.14 -1.12
N ALA A 25 1.23 8.28 -0.17
CA ALA A 25 1.03 6.85 -0.41
C ALA A 25 -0.37 6.49 -0.92
N THR A 26 -1.38 7.36 -0.74
CA THR A 26 -2.78 7.04 -1.08
C THR A 26 -2.95 6.59 -2.53
N THR A 27 -2.53 7.39 -3.51
CA THR A 27 -2.71 7.04 -4.92
C THR A 27 -1.96 5.76 -5.30
N PRO A 28 -0.64 5.61 -5.01
CA PRO A 28 0.09 4.38 -5.30
C PRO A 28 -0.53 3.12 -4.68
N VAL A 29 -0.99 3.19 -3.43
CA VAL A 29 -1.61 2.05 -2.75
C VAL A 29 -2.95 1.68 -3.38
N LEU A 30 -3.78 2.67 -3.72
CA LEU A 30 -5.07 2.41 -4.37
C LEU A 30 -4.91 1.87 -5.79
N ASP A 31 -3.92 2.34 -6.54
CA ASP A 31 -3.58 1.78 -7.85
C ASP A 31 -3.06 0.35 -7.73
N LEU A 32 -2.18 0.05 -6.76
CA LEU A 32 -1.76 -1.32 -6.49
C LEU A 32 -2.95 -2.25 -6.17
N VAL A 33 -3.86 -1.81 -5.31
CA VAL A 33 -5.06 -2.58 -4.95
C VAL A 33 -5.92 -2.85 -6.19
N ARG A 34 -6.05 -1.87 -7.09
CA ARG A 34 -6.73 -2.04 -8.38
C ARG A 34 -6.02 -3.09 -9.24
N ASP A 35 -4.71 -2.99 -9.40
CA ASP A 35 -3.92 -3.89 -10.24
C ASP A 35 -4.03 -5.34 -9.76
N ILE A 36 -3.97 -5.58 -8.45
CA ILE A 36 -4.09 -6.93 -7.88
C ILE A 36 -5.51 -7.46 -8.02
N ALA A 37 -6.52 -6.62 -7.77
CA ALA A 37 -7.92 -7.03 -7.87
C ALA A 37 -8.29 -7.49 -9.28
N HIS A 38 -7.66 -6.93 -10.32
CA HIS A 38 -7.88 -7.29 -11.72
C HIS A 38 -6.91 -8.34 -12.25
N GLY A 39 -5.63 -8.28 -11.87
CA GLY A 39 -4.57 -9.13 -12.41
C GLY A 39 -4.35 -10.45 -11.66
N VAL A 40 -4.74 -10.51 -10.37
CA VAL A 40 -4.57 -11.71 -9.53
C VAL A 40 -5.94 -12.22 -9.07
N ASN A 41 -6.53 -11.57 -8.06
CA ASN A 41 -7.90 -11.75 -7.61
C ASN A 41 -8.22 -10.70 -6.52
N ARG A 42 -9.52 -10.48 -6.28
CA ARG A 42 -10.00 -9.49 -5.30
C ARG A 42 -9.56 -9.78 -3.85
N PRO A 43 -9.60 -11.03 -3.34
CA PRO A 43 -9.12 -11.34 -1.99
C PRO A 43 -7.65 -10.99 -1.73
N SER A 44 -6.78 -11.13 -2.74
CA SER A 44 -5.35 -10.82 -2.59
C SER A 44 -5.07 -9.33 -2.46
N ALA A 45 -5.94 -8.45 -2.94
CA ALA A 45 -5.69 -7.01 -2.95
C ALA A 45 -5.47 -6.39 -1.55
N PRO A 46 -6.37 -6.56 -0.55
CA PRO A 46 -6.13 -6.04 0.79
C PRO A 46 -4.95 -6.72 1.50
N LEU A 47 -4.74 -8.03 1.27
CA LEU A 47 -3.63 -8.78 1.89
C LEU A 47 -2.28 -8.25 1.39
N THR A 48 -2.15 -7.96 0.11
CA THR A 48 -0.91 -7.43 -0.44
C THR A 48 -0.67 -5.98 -0.02
N ALA A 49 -1.71 -5.14 0.06
CA ALA A 49 -1.56 -3.79 0.62
C ALA A 49 -1.03 -3.84 2.07
N PHE A 50 -1.54 -4.77 2.88
CA PHE A 50 -1.01 -5.02 4.22
C PHE A 50 0.46 -5.46 4.20
N LEU A 51 0.84 -6.41 3.34
CA LEU A 51 2.23 -6.89 3.24
C LEU A 51 3.21 -5.80 2.78
N VAL A 52 2.79 -4.95 1.84
CA VAL A 52 3.57 -3.79 1.40
C VAL A 52 3.83 -2.84 2.57
N GLY A 53 2.78 -2.48 3.32
CA GLY A 53 2.91 -1.63 4.50
C GLY A 53 3.79 -2.25 5.59
N LEU A 54 3.57 -3.53 5.90
CA LEU A 54 4.34 -4.27 6.90
C LEU A 54 5.83 -4.35 6.54
N SER A 55 6.14 -4.68 5.29
CA SER A 55 7.52 -4.76 4.82
C SER A 55 8.20 -3.40 4.73
N ALA A 56 7.45 -2.33 4.43
CA ALA A 56 7.99 -0.97 4.38
C ALA A 56 8.35 -0.49 5.79
N GLY A 57 7.45 -0.68 6.77
CA GLY A 57 7.70 -0.31 8.16
C GLY A 57 8.86 -1.10 8.81
N ALA A 58 9.09 -2.33 8.38
CA ALA A 58 10.20 -3.15 8.87
C ALA A 58 11.58 -2.78 8.27
N ALA A 59 11.63 -1.97 7.21
CA ALA A 59 12.85 -1.72 6.44
C ALA A 59 13.90 -0.91 7.22
N THR A 60 13.45 0.17 7.85
CA THR A 60 14.31 1.18 8.47
C THR A 60 13.70 1.64 9.78
N PRO A 61 14.15 1.11 10.93
CA PRO A 61 13.71 1.60 12.24
C PRO A 61 13.97 3.09 12.39
N GLY A 62 12.94 3.86 12.76
CA GLY A 62 13.05 5.32 12.91
C GLY A 62 13.07 6.09 11.58
N ALA A 63 12.58 5.49 10.49
CA ALA A 63 12.43 6.17 9.20
C ALA A 63 11.63 7.46 9.30
N THR A 64 12.03 8.47 8.52
CA THR A 64 11.21 9.68 8.31
C THR A 64 9.94 9.35 7.51
N PRO A 65 8.93 10.24 7.47
CA PRO A 65 7.77 10.08 6.59
C PRO A 65 8.16 9.84 5.13
N GLU A 66 9.13 10.59 4.61
CA GLU A 66 9.60 10.50 3.23
C GLU A 66 10.28 9.16 2.96
N GLN A 67 11.10 8.69 3.91
CA GLN A 67 11.72 7.36 3.83
C GLN A 67 10.66 6.26 3.85
N THR A 68 9.65 6.37 4.71
CA THR A 68 8.53 5.42 4.77
C THR A 68 7.79 5.36 3.44
N VAL A 69 7.48 6.52 2.84
CA VAL A 69 6.84 6.60 1.52
C VAL A 69 7.72 5.98 0.44
N ALA A 70 9.03 6.24 0.44
CA ALA A 70 9.97 5.66 -0.51
C ALA A 70 10.01 4.12 -0.40
N GLU A 71 10.03 3.58 0.82
CA GLU A 71 9.99 2.13 1.06
C GLU A 71 8.66 1.51 0.58
N VAL A 72 7.53 2.18 0.80
CA VAL A 72 6.23 1.76 0.28
C VAL A 72 6.25 1.73 -1.26
N ARG A 73 6.72 2.78 -1.92
CA ARG A 73 6.81 2.85 -3.39
C ARG A 73 7.70 1.74 -3.96
N ALA A 74 8.88 1.52 -3.37
CA ALA A 74 9.79 0.46 -3.79
C ALA A 74 9.15 -0.94 -3.69
N ARG A 75 8.28 -1.18 -2.70
CA ARG A 75 7.53 -2.44 -2.57
C ARG A 75 6.39 -2.55 -3.56
N ILE A 76 5.67 -1.45 -3.81
CA ILE A 76 4.65 -1.39 -4.85
C ILE A 76 5.26 -1.78 -6.20
N GLU A 77 6.40 -1.20 -6.58
CA GLU A 77 7.09 -1.52 -7.85
C GLU A 77 7.45 -3.02 -7.95
N ARG A 78 8.00 -3.59 -6.86
CA ARG A 78 8.32 -5.02 -6.80
C ARG A 78 7.09 -5.90 -6.96
N VAL A 79 5.97 -5.53 -6.34
CA VAL A 79 4.72 -6.28 -6.46
C VAL A 79 4.11 -6.12 -7.85
N GLN A 80 4.14 -4.92 -8.44
CA GLN A 80 3.66 -4.69 -9.80
C GLN A 80 4.44 -5.54 -10.82
N ALA A 81 5.75 -5.69 -10.63
CA ALA A 81 6.57 -6.59 -11.45
C ALA A 81 6.12 -8.07 -11.31
N LEU A 82 5.69 -8.50 -10.13
CA LEU A 82 5.12 -9.84 -9.92
C LEU A 82 3.76 -10.00 -10.60
N ILE A 83 2.88 -8.99 -10.50
CA ILE A 83 1.57 -9.00 -11.17
C ILE A 83 1.73 -9.12 -12.69
N ALA A 84 2.69 -8.40 -13.28
CA ALA A 84 2.94 -8.43 -14.72
C ALA A 84 3.39 -9.81 -15.24
N GLN A 85 3.91 -10.67 -14.36
CA GLN A 85 4.38 -12.02 -14.66
C GLN A 85 3.43 -13.09 -14.11
N TRP A 86 2.29 -12.68 -13.56
CA TRP A 86 1.38 -13.61 -12.89
C TRP A 86 0.64 -14.47 -13.90
N GLU A 87 0.84 -15.79 -13.81
CA GLU A 87 0.06 -16.79 -14.53
C GLU A 87 -0.94 -17.42 -13.55
N PRO A 88 -2.26 -17.18 -13.72
CA PRO A 88 -3.25 -17.85 -12.89
C PRO A 88 -3.13 -19.37 -13.08
N THR A 89 -3.00 -20.10 -11.98
CA THR A 89 -3.28 -21.54 -12.01
C THR A 89 -4.73 -21.73 -12.44
N ALA A 90 -4.96 -22.58 -13.44
CA ALA A 90 -6.30 -23.03 -13.74
C ALA A 90 -6.83 -23.79 -12.51
N ASP A 91 -7.92 -23.30 -11.93
CA ASP A 91 -8.72 -24.03 -10.95
C ASP A 91 -9.39 -25.26 -11.59
#